data_AF-A0AAV6YMT5-F1
#
_entry.id   AF-A0AAV6YMT5-F1
#
_cell.length_a   1.000
_cell.length_b   1.000
_cell.length_c   1.000
_cell.angle_alpha   90.00
_cell.angle_beta   90.00
_cell.angle_gamma   90.00
#
_symmetry.space_group_name_H-M   'P 1'
#
loop_
_entity.id
_entity.type
_entity.pdbx_description
1 polymer ?
#
loop_
_entity_poly.entity_id
_entity_poly.type
_entity_poly.pdbx_seq_one_letter_code
_entity_poly.pdbx_strand_id
1 'polypeptide(L)'
;MPVTSCRFLSLPVWSRLLCSGPWSGCEVLSVMPSVPPHNFSWVESGFLAGMAMPRLPAHYEYLYENGIRHLVTLTEHKPPYHDTCPGIALHRIRIVDFCPPSLEQIKSFLKIVEDAKAKGEVG
;
A
#
# COMPACT_ATOMS: atom_id res chain seq x y z
N MET A 1 -42.32 20.34 -14.80
CA MET A 1 -41.15 19.66 -15.40
C MET A 1 -40.00 20.64 -15.45
N PRO A 2 -38.91 20.45 -14.68
CA PRO A 2 -37.64 21.08 -15.00
C PRO A 2 -36.61 20.02 -15.42
N VAL A 3 -35.90 20.35 -16.50
CA VAL A 3 -34.78 19.60 -17.04
C VAL A 3 -33.53 19.96 -16.26
N THR A 4 -32.90 19.00 -15.58
CA THR A 4 -31.61 19.20 -14.93
C THR A 4 -30.51 18.68 -15.84
N SER A 5 -29.73 19.63 -16.40
CA SER A 5 -28.56 19.37 -17.22
C SER A 5 -27.40 18.92 -16.33
N CYS A 6 -26.97 17.66 -16.48
CA CYS A 6 -25.76 17.13 -15.86
C CYS A 6 -24.52 17.61 -16.64
N ARG A 7 -23.77 18.56 -16.08
CA ARG A 7 -22.37 18.76 -16.47
C ARG A 7 -21.50 17.78 -15.69
N PHE A 8 -20.95 16.81 -16.41
CA PHE A 8 -19.90 15.91 -15.95
C PHE A 8 -18.60 16.71 -15.84
N LEU A 9 -18.22 17.10 -14.63
CA LEU A 9 -16.88 17.61 -14.34
C LEU A 9 -16.07 16.48 -13.69
N SER A 10 -15.15 15.97 -14.49
CA SER A 10 -14.00 15.17 -14.07
C SER A 10 -13.17 15.98 -13.06
N LEU A 11 -12.94 15.41 -11.87
CA LEU A 11 -11.65 15.32 -11.18
C LEU A 11 -11.82 14.52 -9.86
N PRO A 12 -10.81 13.76 -9.41
CA PRO A 12 -10.92 12.82 -8.29
C PRO A 12 -10.50 13.48 -6.99
N VAL A 13 -11.44 13.72 -6.08
CA VAL A 13 -11.15 13.99 -4.67
C VAL A 13 -12.21 13.29 -3.85
N TRP A 14 -11.75 12.42 -2.96
CA TRP A 14 -12.55 11.85 -1.89
C TRP A 14 -13.38 12.93 -1.21
N SER A 15 -14.69 12.85 -1.39
CA SER A 15 -15.66 13.53 -0.55
C SER A 15 -16.90 12.66 -0.56
N ARG A 16 -16.94 11.70 0.38
CA ARG A 16 -18.23 11.24 0.90
C ARG A 16 -18.89 12.48 1.51
N LEU A 17 -19.72 13.16 0.71
CA LEU A 17 -20.73 14.06 1.24
C LEU A 17 -21.65 13.21 2.12
N LEU A 18 -21.46 13.37 3.42
CA LEU A 18 -22.31 12.83 4.45
C LEU A 18 -23.72 13.38 4.27
N CYS A 19 -24.67 12.45 4.20
CA CYS A 19 -26.09 12.73 4.31
C CYS A 19 -26.36 13.56 5.57
N SER A 20 -27.06 14.68 5.39
CA SER A 20 -27.65 15.46 6.46
C SER A 20 -28.82 14.68 7.08
N GLY A 21 -28.57 14.02 8.22
CA GLY A 21 -29.56 13.30 9.02
C GLY A 21 -29.35 13.58 10.51
N PRO A 22 -30.39 13.96 11.28
CA PRO A 22 -30.28 14.22 12.71
C PRO A 22 -30.38 12.91 13.52
N TRP A 23 -29.43 12.71 14.45
CA TRP A 23 -29.48 11.80 15.61
C TRP A 23 -29.30 10.29 15.34
N SER A 24 -28.11 9.79 15.66
CA SER A 24 -27.87 8.77 16.71
C SER A 24 -26.64 7.95 16.34
N GLY A 25 -25.61 8.02 17.19
CA GLY A 25 -24.53 7.04 17.21
C GLY A 25 -23.61 7.05 15.98
N CYS A 26 -22.90 8.14 15.74
CA CYS A 26 -21.64 8.03 14.98
C CYS A 26 -20.62 7.38 15.92
N GLU A 27 -20.60 6.05 15.95
CA GLU A 27 -19.47 5.31 16.48
C GLU A 27 -18.27 5.75 15.65
N VAL A 28 -17.44 6.59 16.27
CA VAL A 28 -16.19 7.05 15.69
C VAL A 28 -15.31 5.80 15.67
N LEU A 29 -15.43 4.99 14.61
CA LEU A 29 -14.38 4.07 14.25
C LEU A 29 -13.15 4.96 14.12
N SER A 30 -12.28 4.88 15.11
CA SER A 30 -10.97 5.50 15.08
C SER A 30 -10.23 4.79 13.97
N VAL A 31 -10.49 5.21 12.73
CA VAL A 31 -9.62 4.95 11.60
C VAL A 31 -8.38 5.74 11.97
N MET A 32 -7.41 5.06 12.57
CA MET A 32 -6.08 5.62 12.68
C MET A 32 -5.72 6.04 11.26
N PRO A 33 -5.42 7.33 11.02
CA PRO A 33 -5.13 7.76 9.66
C PRO A 33 -3.96 6.92 9.17
N SER A 34 -4.16 6.21 8.07
CA SER A 34 -3.12 5.38 7.49
C SER A 34 -1.96 6.29 7.09
N VAL A 35 -0.83 6.13 7.77
CA VAL A 35 0.33 7.01 7.59
C VAL A 35 1.20 6.42 6.48
N PRO A 36 1.54 7.19 5.44
CA PRO A 36 2.45 6.71 4.42
C PRO A 36 3.82 6.42 5.06
N PRO A 37 4.45 5.29 4.71
CA PRO A 37 5.79 5.00 5.18
C PRO A 37 6.78 6.06 4.67
N HIS A 38 7.90 6.21 5.39
CA HIS A 38 8.96 7.12 4.98
C HIS A 38 9.46 6.80 3.56
N ASN A 39 9.76 7.85 2.79
CA ASN A 39 10.29 7.76 1.43
C ASN A 39 9.46 6.88 0.48
N PHE A 40 8.14 6.86 0.64
CA PHE A 40 7.26 6.18 -0.30
C PHE A 40 7.24 6.90 -1.65
N SER A 41 7.58 6.18 -2.72
CA SER A 41 7.50 6.66 -4.09
C SER A 41 7.09 5.54 -5.05
N TRP A 42 6.26 5.87 -6.04
CA TRP A 42 5.92 4.94 -7.10
C TRP A 42 7.04 4.90 -8.14
N VAL A 43 7.57 3.71 -8.42
CA VAL A 43 8.44 3.46 -9.56
C VAL A 43 7.57 3.26 -10.81
N GLU A 44 6.54 2.44 -10.68
CA GLU A 44 5.48 2.24 -11.67
C GLU A 44 4.14 2.38 -10.97
N SER A 45 3.34 3.38 -11.36
CA SER A 45 2.09 3.73 -10.70
C SER A 45 1.12 2.56 -10.68
N GLY A 46 0.78 2.07 -9.48
CA GLY A 46 -0.15 0.95 -9.31
C GLY A 46 0.45 -0.41 -9.63
N PHE A 47 1.78 -0.53 -9.72
CA PHE A 47 2.47 -1.81 -9.89
C PHE A 47 3.64 -2.00 -8.94
N LEU A 48 4.55 -1.01 -8.88
CA LEU A 48 5.78 -1.12 -8.10
C LEU A 48 6.06 0.18 -7.34
N ALA A 49 6.13 0.09 -6.01
CA ALA A 49 6.53 1.19 -5.14
C ALA A 49 7.85 0.90 -4.40
N GLY A 50 8.64 1.95 -4.17
CA GLY A 50 9.78 1.95 -3.27
C GLY A 50 9.42 2.67 -1.97
N MET A 51 9.89 2.16 -0.84
CA MET A 51 9.71 2.79 0.47
C MET A 51 10.82 2.42 1.44
N ALA A 52 10.96 3.21 2.51
CA ALA A 52 11.76 2.83 3.65
C ALA A 52 11.07 1.72 4.46
N MET A 53 11.84 1.06 5.33
CA MET A 53 11.37 -0.01 6.19
C MET A 53 10.17 0.44 7.06
N PRO A 54 9.00 -0.24 6.98
CA PRO A 54 7.85 0.10 7.81
C PRO A 54 8.13 -0.32 9.27
N ARG A 55 7.83 0.57 10.21
CA ARG A 55 8.05 0.36 11.65
C ARG A 55 6.76 0.44 12.48
N LEU A 56 5.65 0.82 11.85
CA LEU A 56 4.37 1.06 12.51
C LEU A 56 3.27 0.25 11.81
N PRO A 57 2.26 -0.26 12.54
CA PRO A 57 1.13 -0.98 11.97
C PRO A 57 0.34 -0.12 10.96
N ALA A 58 0.20 1.19 11.23
CA ALA A 58 -0.48 2.14 10.33
C ALA A 58 0.15 2.21 8.93
N HIS A 59 1.45 1.90 8.78
CA HIS A 59 2.08 1.83 7.45
C HIS A 59 1.58 0.62 6.66
N TYR A 60 1.35 -0.51 7.32
CA TYR A 60 0.83 -1.72 6.67
C TYR A 60 -0.63 -1.54 6.25
N GLU A 61 -1.42 -0.85 7.08
CA GLU A 61 -2.79 -0.46 6.70
C GLU A 61 -2.78 0.45 5.46
N TYR A 62 -1.89 1.45 5.41
CA TYR A 62 -1.72 2.29 4.22
C TYR A 62 -1.42 1.47 2.96
N LEU A 63 -0.49 0.52 3.04
CA LEU A 63 -0.16 -0.37 1.91
C LEU A 63 -1.38 -1.18 1.47
N TYR A 64 -2.11 -1.77 2.43
CA TYR A 64 -3.29 -2.57 2.15
C TYR A 64 -4.41 -1.76 1.49
N GLU A 65 -4.64 -0.52 1.94
CA GLU A 65 -5.60 0.42 1.36
C GLU A 65 -5.22 0.86 -0.06
N ASN A 66 -3.92 0.98 -0.35
CA ASN A 66 -3.41 1.25 -1.70
C ASN A 66 -3.46 0.01 -2.62
N GLY A 67 -3.97 -1.12 -2.14
CA GLY A 67 -4.07 -2.36 -2.90
C GLY A 67 -2.77 -3.16 -2.97
N ILE A 68 -1.74 -2.76 -2.21
CA ILE A 68 -0.48 -3.49 -2.14
C ILE A 68 -0.70 -4.76 -1.33
N ARG A 69 -0.34 -5.89 -1.93
CA ARG A 69 -0.48 -7.24 -1.36
C ARG A 69 0.86 -7.94 -1.21
N HIS A 70 1.88 -7.50 -1.95
CA HIS A 70 3.22 -8.03 -1.84
C HIS A 70 4.12 -6.98 -1.23
N LEU A 71 4.89 -7.36 -0.20
CA LEU A 71 5.90 -6.49 0.38
C LEU A 71 7.25 -7.18 0.27
N VAL A 72 8.16 -6.62 -0.52
CA VAL A 72 9.52 -7.15 -0.63
C VAL A 72 10.44 -6.41 0.33
N THR A 73 11.08 -7.14 1.25
CA THR A 73 12.04 -6.60 2.21
C THR A 73 13.45 -7.03 1.87
N LEU A 74 14.33 -6.05 1.73
CA LEU A 74 15.75 -6.24 1.40
C LEU A 74 16.65 -6.34 2.64
N THR A 75 16.10 -6.12 3.84
CA THR A 75 16.84 -6.03 5.09
C THR A 75 17.23 -7.40 5.64
N GLU A 76 18.35 -7.46 6.35
CA GLU A 76 18.80 -8.68 7.05
C GLU A 76 17.80 -9.11 8.14
N HIS A 77 17.27 -8.11 8.85
CA HIS A 77 16.28 -8.29 9.90
C HIS A 77 14.85 -8.23 9.36
N LYS A 78 13.94 -9.01 9.98
CA LYS A 78 12.52 -8.95 9.69
C LYS A 78 11.96 -7.60 10.15
N PRO A 79 11.05 -6.97 9.38
CA PRO A 79 10.40 -5.77 9.85
C PRO A 79 9.53 -6.07 11.07
N PRO A 80 9.50 -5.15 12.05
CA PRO A 80 8.63 -5.30 13.21
C PRO A 80 7.17 -5.20 12.75
N TYR A 81 6.26 -5.89 13.44
CA TYR A 81 4.81 -5.85 13.17
C TYR A 81 4.32 -6.50 11.87
N HIS A 82 5.14 -7.35 11.23
CA HIS A 82 4.73 -8.09 10.02
C HIS A 82 3.48 -8.98 10.22
N ASP A 83 3.20 -9.45 11.43
CA ASP A 83 2.02 -10.25 11.76
C ASP A 83 0.71 -9.43 11.85
N THR A 84 0.78 -8.10 11.80
CA THR A 84 -0.41 -7.25 12.02
C THR A 84 -1.40 -7.29 10.86
N CYS A 85 -0.92 -7.58 9.63
CA CYS A 85 -1.76 -7.61 8.44
C CYS A 85 -1.51 -8.89 7.63
N PRO A 86 -2.30 -9.97 7.85
CA PRO A 86 -2.13 -11.23 7.12
C PRO A 86 -2.47 -11.12 5.61
N GLY A 87 -3.09 -10.02 5.20
CA GLY A 87 -3.40 -9.73 3.80
C GLY A 87 -2.21 -9.26 2.95
N ILE A 88 -1.02 -9.10 3.54
CA ILE A 88 0.21 -8.72 2.83
C ILE A 88 1.22 -9.87 2.90
N ALA A 89 1.57 -10.43 1.75
CA ALA A 89 2.61 -11.43 1.59
C ALA A 89 4.00 -10.78 1.67
N LEU A 90 4.71 -11.07 2.77
CA LEU A 90 6.07 -10.61 2.97
C LEU A 90 7.08 -11.52 2.25
N HIS A 91 7.77 -10.98 1.26
CA HIS A 91 8.91 -11.62 0.60
C HIS A 91 10.21 -11.05 1.15
N ARG A 92 11.15 -11.90 1.56
CA ARG A 92 12.41 -11.43 2.16
C ARG A 92 13.61 -11.85 1.34
N ILE A 93 14.41 -10.86 0.93
CA ILE A 93 15.69 -11.03 0.23
C ILE A 93 16.75 -10.40 1.12
N ARG A 94 17.63 -11.20 1.72
CA ARG A 94 18.61 -10.67 2.68
C ARG A 94 19.77 -10.02 1.94
N ILE A 95 19.85 -8.69 1.91
CA ILE A 95 20.98 -7.95 1.39
C ILE A 95 21.71 -7.31 2.56
N VAL A 96 23.04 -7.42 2.60
CA VAL A 96 23.86 -6.78 3.63
C VAL A 96 23.88 -5.29 3.37
N ASP A 97 23.68 -4.49 4.42
CA ASP A 97 23.74 -3.04 4.31
C ASP A 97 25.06 -2.58 3.68
N PHE A 98 24.99 -1.63 2.75
CA PHE A 98 26.11 -1.09 1.98
C PHE A 98 26.83 -2.09 1.04
N CYS A 99 26.27 -3.27 0.81
CA CYS A 99 26.78 -4.21 -0.18
C CYS A 99 25.87 -4.27 -1.42
N PRO A 100 26.44 -4.40 -2.64
CA PRO A 100 25.64 -4.64 -3.82
C PRO A 100 24.95 -6.01 -3.70
N PRO A 101 23.71 -6.15 -4.20
CA PRO A 101 23.05 -7.45 -4.26
C PRO A 101 23.80 -8.42 -5.18
N SER A 102 23.73 -9.70 -4.85
CA SER A 102 24.19 -10.77 -5.73
C SER A 102 23.24 -10.96 -6.91
N LEU A 103 23.75 -11.51 -8.01
CA LEU A 103 22.93 -11.80 -9.20
C LEU A 103 21.71 -12.68 -8.87
N GLU A 104 21.86 -13.63 -7.94
CA GLU A 104 20.78 -14.52 -7.51
C GLU A 104 19.68 -13.78 -6.74
N GLN A 105 20.04 -12.79 -5.93
CA GLN A 105 19.09 -11.92 -5.22
C GLN A 105 18.29 -11.07 -6.20
N ILE A 106 18.97 -10.50 -7.20
CA ILE A 106 18.31 -9.72 -8.26
C ILE A 106 17.32 -10.61 -9.03
N LYS A 107 17.73 -11.82 -9.42
CA LYS A 107 16.84 -12.78 -10.10
C LYS A 107 15.65 -13.17 -9.23
N SER A 108 15.86 -13.35 -7.93
CA SER A 108 14.78 -13.66 -6.98
C SER A 108 13.78 -12.50 -6.87
N PHE A 109 14.26 -11.26 -6.80
CA PHE A 109 13.41 -10.07 -6.82
C PHE A 109 12.57 -10.00 -8.09
N LEU A 110 13.20 -10.14 -9.26
CA LEU A 110 12.50 -10.13 -10.55
C LEU A 110 11.40 -11.19 -10.61
N LYS A 111 11.70 -12.41 -10.15
CA LYS A 111 10.72 -13.51 -10.12
C LYS A 111 9.51 -13.19 -9.23
N ILE A 112 9.70 -12.52 -8.10
CA ILE A 112 8.60 -12.12 -7.21
C ILE A 112 7.73 -11.06 -7.88
N VAL A 113 8.36 -10.07 -8.52
CA VAL A 113 7.66 -9.01 -9.25
C VAL A 113 6.88 -9.58 -10.44
N GLU A 114 7.47 -10.52 -11.19
CA GLU A 114 6.78 -11.22 -12.28
C GLU A 114 5.61 -12.08 -11.79
N ASP A 115 5.75 -12.77 -10.66
CA ASP A 115 4.67 -13.57 -10.05
C ASP A 115 3.51 -12.69 -9.57
N ALA A 116 3.80 -11.57 -8.92
CA ALA A 116 2.80 -10.57 -8.52
C ALA A 116 2.09 -9.98 -9.75
N LYS A 117 2.86 -9.65 -10.80
CA LYS A 117 2.31 -9.15 -12.07
C LYS A 117 1.38 -10.16 -12.73
N ALA A 118 1.75 -11.44 -12.76
CA ALA A 118 0.94 -12.50 -13.34
C ALA A 118 -0.38 -12.68 -12.60
N LYS A 119 -0.42 -12.41 -11.29
CA LYS A 119 -1.63 -12.44 -10.46
C LYS A 119 -2.45 -11.16 -10.51
N GLY A 120 -1.93 -10.09 -11.12
CA GLY A 120 -2.56 -8.77 -11.13
C GLY A 120 -2.52 -8.08 -9.76
N GLU A 121 -1.59 -8.48 -8.89
CA GLU A 121 -1.42 -7.96 -7.54
C GLU A 121 -0.34 -6.86 -7.52
N VAL A 122 -0.56 -5.84 -6.68
CA VAL A 122 0.34 -4.68 -6.57
C VAL A 122 1.42 -4.95 -5.51
N GLY A 123 2.68 -4.56 -5.79
CA GLY A 123 3.85 -4.89 -4.96
C GLY A 123 4.87 -3.78 -4.75
#